data_AF-A0A3S2PU00-F1
#
_entry.id   AF-A0A3S2PU00-F1
#
_cell.length_a   1.000
_cell.length_b   1.000
_cell.length_c   1.000
_cell.angle_alpha   90.00
_cell.angle_beta   90.00
_cell.angle_gamma   90.00
#
_symmetry.space_group_name_H-M   'P 1'
#
loop_
_entity.id
_entity.type
_entity.pdbx_description
1 polymer ?
#
loop_
_entity_poly.entity_id
_entity_poly.type
_entity_poly.pdbx_seq_one_letter_code
_entity_poly.pdbx_strand_id
1 'polypeptide(L)'
;MINRELQISQREKQEILAFESHLAAASTKQTITESNSLLLSQLTSLDPQGPPRRPPPQIQEQVKSLNQSLRLGHLLCRSRNPDFLLNIIQRQASSQSMPWLADLVQSSEGSLDVLPVQCLCEFLLHDAADDSFPEDDEEGESKEQKAKKRQRQQKQRQFLGRLQDLLLGSKADEQTTCEVLDYFLRRLSSSQVASRVLAMKGLSLVLSDGGLKDGEERDQPMEEDSADAELLPGYQWLLQDLPKLPLFDSVRGMTSTALQQAIHMETDPQTISAYLIYLSQHAPVEEQAAHNDLALDIARLIVERSTIMNSCFPNT
;
A
#
# COMPACT_ATOMS: atom_id res chain seq x y z
N MET A 1 9.92 12.96 12.39
CA MET A 1 10.29 12.74 13.81
C MET A 1 11.78 12.98 14.07
N ILE A 2 12.70 12.47 13.23
CA ILE A 2 14.16 12.59 13.39
C ILE A 2 14.65 14.04 13.59
N ASN A 3 14.12 14.98 12.80
CA ASN A 3 14.48 16.41 12.94
C ASN A 3 14.12 17.02 14.30
N ARG A 4 13.01 16.56 14.91
CA ARG A 4 12.54 17.09 16.19
C ARG A 4 13.39 16.59 17.36
N GLU A 5 13.81 15.32 17.32
CA GLU A 5 14.71 14.75 18.33
C GLU A 5 16.09 15.42 18.28
N LEU A 6 16.63 15.63 17.08
CA LEU A 6 17.92 16.30 16.91
C LEU A 6 17.90 17.72 17.51
N GLN A 7 16.82 18.47 17.29
CA GLN A 7 16.63 19.80 17.87
C GLN A 7 16.55 19.77 19.40
N ILE A 8 15.83 18.80 19.97
CA ILE A 8 15.70 18.64 21.44
C ILE A 8 17.06 18.31 22.04
N SER A 9 17.79 17.35 21.46
CA SER A 9 19.12 16.96 21.92
C SER A 9 20.12 18.12 21.83
N GLN A 10 20.08 18.92 20.76
CA GLN A 10 20.93 20.11 20.62
C GLN A 10 20.61 21.17 21.68
N ARG A 11 19.33 21.41 21.98
CA ARG A 11 18.94 22.38 23.02
C ARG A 11 19.38 21.92 24.39
N GLU A 12 19.08 20.68 24.75
CA GLU A 12 19.46 20.07 26.02
C GLU A 12 20.98 20.13 26.23
N LYS A 13 21.74 19.83 25.18
CA LYS A 13 23.20 19.97 25.18
C LYS A 13 23.66 21.39 25.52
N GLN A 14 23.05 22.40 24.91
CA GLN A 14 23.37 23.81 25.20
C GLN A 14 23.02 24.19 26.64
N GLU A 15 21.88 23.72 27.15
CA GLU A 15 21.44 23.96 28.53
C GLU A 15 22.39 23.32 29.55
N ILE A 16 22.83 22.07 29.30
CA ILE A 16 23.80 21.37 30.17
C ILE A 16 25.15 22.11 30.16
N LEU A 17 25.65 22.51 28.99
CA LEU A 17 26.91 23.26 28.88
C LEU A 17 26.84 24.63 29.56
N ALA A 18 25.71 25.34 29.44
CA ALA A 18 25.49 26.62 30.12
C ALA A 18 25.45 26.44 31.64
N PHE A 19 24.76 25.40 32.12
CA PHE A 19 24.70 25.07 33.54
C PHE A 19 26.09 24.70 34.09
N GLU A 20 26.83 23.83 33.41
CA GLU A 20 28.18 23.44 33.81
C GLU A 20 29.16 24.61 33.76
N SER A 21 29.05 25.47 32.74
CA SER A 21 29.84 26.71 32.65
C SER A 21 29.58 27.63 33.83
N HIS A 22 28.31 27.77 34.26
CA HIS A 22 27.95 28.55 35.42
C HIS A 22 28.54 27.97 36.72
N LEU A 23 28.51 26.64 36.88
CA LEU A 23 29.15 25.97 38.02
C LEU A 23 30.68 26.12 38.02
N ALA A 24 31.31 25.95 36.85
CA ALA A 24 32.75 26.08 36.68
C ALA A 24 33.23 27.52 36.88
N ALA A 25 32.43 28.52 36.49
CA ALA A 25 32.73 29.94 36.72
C ALA A 25 32.85 30.28 38.22
N ALA A 26 32.08 29.58 39.08
CA ALA A 26 32.15 29.76 40.53
C ALA A 26 33.34 29.03 41.19
N SER A 27 33.94 28.04 40.52
CA SER A 27 35.00 27.18 41.09
C SER A 27 36.36 27.36 40.40
N THR A 28 36.46 26.96 39.12
CA THR A 28 37.73 26.77 38.39
C THR A 28 38.00 27.83 37.31
N LYS A 29 36.99 28.63 36.92
CA LYS A 29 37.05 29.63 35.84
C LYS A 29 37.52 29.07 34.48
N GLN A 30 37.43 27.77 34.26
CA GLN A 30 37.72 27.14 32.97
C GLN A 30 36.50 27.24 32.04
N THR A 31 36.76 27.47 30.76
CA THR A 31 35.73 27.46 29.70
C THR A 31 35.30 26.02 29.43
N ILE A 32 34.01 25.72 29.62
CA ILE A 32 33.47 24.39 29.35
C ILE A 32 33.10 24.27 27.87
N THR A 33 33.55 23.18 27.26
CA THR A 33 33.31 22.77 25.88
C THR A 33 32.72 21.36 25.88
N GLU A 34 32.19 20.91 24.75
CA GLU A 34 31.62 19.57 24.62
C GLU A 34 32.62 18.46 24.97
N SER A 35 33.89 18.68 24.66
CA SER A 35 34.98 17.73 24.87
C SER A 35 35.44 17.61 26.32
N ASN A 36 35.20 18.61 27.16
CA ASN A 36 35.63 18.63 28.56
C ASN A 36 34.47 18.56 29.57
N SER A 37 33.23 18.63 29.08
CA SER A 37 32.02 18.56 29.91
C SER A 37 31.91 17.20 30.60
N LEU A 38 31.77 17.23 31.93
CA LEU A 38 31.54 16.07 32.75
C LEU A 38 30.04 15.72 32.80
N LEU A 39 29.17 16.73 32.66
CA LEU A 39 27.73 16.59 32.84
C LEU A 39 26.98 16.16 31.57
N LEU A 40 27.54 16.40 30.38
CA LEU A 40 26.87 16.08 29.10
C LEU A 40 26.51 14.60 28.95
N SER A 41 27.30 13.71 29.54
CA SER A 41 27.09 12.26 29.50
C SER A 41 26.21 11.73 30.64
N GLN A 42 25.92 12.58 31.64
CA GLN A 42 25.28 12.19 32.89
C GLN A 42 23.88 12.77 33.05
N LEU A 43 23.63 13.95 32.46
CA LEU A 43 22.38 14.68 32.64
C LEU A 43 21.48 14.57 31.41
N THR A 44 20.18 14.55 31.70
CA THR A 44 19.12 14.69 30.70
C THR A 44 18.01 15.52 31.32
N SER A 45 17.35 16.35 30.51
CA SER A 45 16.09 17.00 30.84
C SER A 45 15.06 15.96 31.28
N LEU A 46 14.34 16.29 32.35
CA LEU A 46 13.25 15.48 32.88
C LEU A 46 11.94 15.92 32.24
N ASP A 47 11.62 15.35 31.08
CA ASP A 47 10.33 15.53 30.41
C ASP A 47 9.63 14.18 30.20
N PRO A 48 8.86 13.69 31.20
CA PRO A 48 8.19 12.40 31.11
C PRO A 48 7.09 12.33 30.05
N GLN A 49 6.55 13.47 29.62
CA GLN A 49 5.51 13.57 28.58
C GLN A 49 6.09 13.97 27.22
N GLY A 50 7.41 14.14 27.15
CA GLY A 50 8.14 14.45 25.93
C GLY A 50 8.15 13.30 24.93
N PRO A 51 8.64 13.54 23.71
CA PRO A 51 8.80 12.48 22.72
C PRO A 51 9.77 11.40 23.22
N PRO A 52 9.54 10.12 22.88
CA PRO A 52 10.43 9.04 23.28
C PRO A 52 11.84 9.28 22.73
N ARG A 53 12.83 9.20 23.62
CA ARG A 53 14.24 9.37 23.25
C ARG A 53 14.83 8.07 22.72
N ARG A 54 15.80 8.17 21.82
CA ARG A 54 16.57 7.03 21.35
C ARG A 54 17.32 6.36 22.54
N PRO A 55 17.17 5.04 22.75
CA PRO A 55 17.88 4.33 23.81
C PRO A 55 19.41 4.37 23.61
N PRO A 56 20.22 4.20 24.67
CA PRO A 56 21.68 4.08 24.55
C PRO A 56 22.10 2.95 23.58
N PRO A 57 23.26 3.05 22.90
CA PRO A 57 23.70 2.05 21.91
C PRO A 57 23.76 0.62 22.47
N GLN A 58 24.23 0.46 23.71
CA GLN A 58 24.30 -0.82 24.41
C GLN A 58 22.92 -1.49 24.54
N ILE A 59 21.87 -0.70 24.83
CA ILE A 59 20.50 -1.20 24.91
C ILE A 59 19.98 -1.55 23.51
N GLN A 60 20.31 -0.77 22.49
CA GLN A 60 19.95 -1.10 21.10
C GLN A 60 20.57 -2.43 20.66
N GLU A 61 21.82 -2.70 21.01
CA GLU A 61 22.50 -3.96 20.71
C GLU A 61 21.87 -5.14 21.45
N GLN A 62 21.54 -4.98 22.73
CA GLN A 62 20.82 -5.98 23.51
C GLN A 62 19.45 -6.31 22.88
N VAL A 63 18.67 -5.29 22.50
CA VAL A 63 17.37 -5.48 21.83
C VAL A 63 17.54 -6.18 20.48
N LYS A 64 18.57 -5.84 19.70
CA LYS A 64 18.87 -6.52 18.43
C LYS A 64 19.22 -8.00 18.64
N SER A 65 20.04 -8.32 19.64
CA SER A 65 20.39 -9.70 20.00
C SER A 65 19.17 -10.50 20.47
N LEU A 66 18.31 -9.90 21.29
CA LEU A 66 17.04 -10.50 21.71
C LEU A 66 16.09 -10.70 20.53
N ASN A 67 16.02 -9.75 19.60
CA ASN A 67 15.20 -9.89 18.41
C ASN A 67 15.68 -11.06 17.53
N GLN A 68 17.00 -11.22 17.36
CA GLN A 68 17.57 -12.34 16.59
C GLN A 68 17.30 -13.69 17.26
N SER A 69 17.44 -13.79 18.59
CA SER A 69 17.26 -15.05 19.33
C SER A 69 15.78 -15.43 19.54
N LEU A 70 14.91 -14.45 19.82
CA LEU A 70 13.50 -14.68 20.19
C LEU A 70 12.50 -14.31 19.09
N ARG A 71 12.96 -13.80 17.94
CA ARG A 71 12.12 -13.32 16.83
C ARG A 71 11.05 -12.31 17.31
N LEU A 72 11.44 -11.38 18.21
CA LEU A 72 10.51 -10.42 18.83
C LEU A 72 9.71 -9.60 17.81
N GLY A 73 10.37 -9.12 16.75
CA GLY A 73 9.72 -8.38 15.68
C GLY A 73 8.61 -9.17 14.99
N HIS A 74 8.83 -10.48 14.79
CA HIS A 74 7.81 -11.38 14.24
C HIS A 74 6.60 -11.53 15.18
N LEU A 75 6.86 -11.68 16.49
CA LEU A 75 5.80 -11.77 17.49
C LEU A 75 4.97 -10.48 17.57
N LEU A 76 5.64 -9.32 17.49
CA LEU A 76 4.95 -8.02 17.47
C LEU A 76 4.10 -7.83 16.22
N CYS A 77 4.57 -8.31 15.06
CA CYS A 77 3.79 -8.27 13.82
C CYS A 77 2.58 -9.21 13.84
N ARG A 78 2.63 -10.29 14.63
CA ARG A 78 1.51 -11.22 14.85
C ARG A 78 0.48 -10.72 15.86
N SER A 79 0.83 -9.74 16.70
CA SER A 79 -0.12 -9.20 17.66
C SER A 79 -1.26 -8.49 16.94
N ARG A 80 -2.50 -8.87 17.27
CA ARG A 80 -3.72 -8.20 16.81
C ARG A 80 -4.44 -7.43 17.91
N ASN A 81 -3.99 -7.58 19.16
CA ASN A 81 -4.55 -6.87 20.31
C ASN A 81 -3.44 -6.44 21.28
N PRO A 82 -2.82 -5.26 21.09
CA PRO A 82 -3.06 -4.29 19.99
C PRO A 82 -2.35 -4.70 18.69
N ASP A 83 -2.87 -4.24 17.54
CA ASP A 83 -2.21 -4.41 16.24
C ASP A 83 -1.09 -3.37 16.06
N PHE A 84 0.11 -3.73 16.48
CA PHE A 84 1.27 -2.83 16.43
C PHE A 84 1.68 -2.49 14.99
N LEU A 85 1.61 -3.47 14.08
CA LEU A 85 2.08 -3.29 12.72
C LEU A 85 1.18 -2.30 11.96
N LEU A 86 -0.14 -2.52 12.02
CA LEU A 86 -1.10 -1.62 11.41
C LEU A 86 -1.01 -0.22 12.04
N ASN A 87 -0.83 -0.13 13.36
CA ASN A 87 -0.70 1.17 14.03
C ASN A 87 0.54 1.94 13.58
N ILE A 88 1.68 1.28 13.37
CA ILE A 88 2.91 1.92 12.88
C ILE A 88 2.70 2.41 11.44
N ILE A 89 2.11 1.59 10.58
CA ILE A 89 1.86 1.95 9.17
C ILE A 89 0.92 3.15 9.07
N GLN A 90 -0.19 3.13 9.83
CA GLN A 90 -1.13 4.25 9.88
C GLN A 90 -0.47 5.55 10.36
N ARG A 91 0.46 5.48 11.34
CA ARG A 91 1.18 6.65 11.84
C ARG A 91 2.24 7.19 10.87
N GLN A 92 2.82 6.34 10.03
CA GLN A 92 3.97 6.71 9.21
C GLN A 92 3.64 7.18 7.79
N ALA A 93 2.37 7.14 7.37
CA ALA A 93 1.96 7.23 5.97
C ALA A 93 2.61 6.12 5.10
N SER A 94 1.87 5.60 4.12
CA SER A 94 2.29 4.41 3.37
C SER A 94 3.66 4.57 2.70
N SER A 95 4.00 5.76 2.21
CA SER A 95 5.27 5.98 1.50
C SER A 95 6.54 5.96 2.37
N GLN A 96 6.48 6.29 3.66
CA GLN A 96 7.68 6.28 4.53
C GLN A 96 7.85 4.96 5.30
N SER A 97 6.81 4.14 5.37
CA SER A 97 6.84 2.86 6.11
C SER A 97 7.41 1.70 5.28
N MET A 98 7.44 1.81 3.95
CA MET A 98 7.86 0.73 3.06
C MET A 98 9.33 0.28 3.20
N PRO A 99 10.34 1.13 3.40
CA PRO A 99 11.74 0.68 3.41
C PRO A 99 12.04 -0.31 4.55
N TRP A 100 11.63 0.00 5.78
CA TRP A 100 11.87 -0.87 6.93
C TRP A 100 10.90 -2.07 6.96
N LEU A 101 9.67 -1.90 6.45
CA LEU A 101 8.71 -2.99 6.35
C LEU A 101 9.19 -4.03 5.31
N ALA A 102 9.78 -3.58 4.20
CA ALA A 102 10.43 -4.45 3.24
C ALA A 102 11.56 -5.24 3.91
N ASP A 103 12.45 -4.60 4.66
CA ASP A 103 13.52 -5.28 5.41
C ASP A 103 12.97 -6.30 6.42
N LEU A 104 11.87 -5.98 7.08
CA LEU A 104 11.19 -6.88 8.02
C LEU A 104 10.64 -8.12 7.31
N VAL A 105 9.94 -7.94 6.17
CA VAL A 105 9.43 -9.05 5.36
C VAL A 105 10.56 -9.83 4.70
N GLN A 106 11.67 -9.16 4.36
CA GLN A 106 12.85 -9.80 3.79
C GLN A 106 13.64 -10.64 4.81
N SER A 107 13.66 -10.22 6.07
CA SER A 107 14.41 -10.88 7.15
C SER A 107 13.62 -11.97 7.88
N SER A 108 12.29 -11.99 7.77
CA SER A 108 11.46 -13.03 8.35
C SER A 108 11.31 -14.24 7.41
N GLU A 109 11.84 -15.40 7.81
CA GLU A 109 11.61 -16.71 7.14
C GLU A 109 10.15 -17.23 7.29
N GLY A 110 9.19 -16.41 7.73
CA GLY A 110 7.90 -16.93 8.20
C GLY A 110 6.70 -16.03 7.90
N SER A 111 5.94 -16.43 6.88
CA SER A 111 4.48 -16.31 6.76
C SER A 111 3.93 -14.92 6.43
N LEU A 112 3.72 -14.67 5.13
CA LEU A 112 2.86 -13.60 4.61
C LEU A 112 1.49 -13.54 5.30
N ASP A 113 1.00 -14.65 5.84
CA ASP A 113 -0.27 -14.73 6.60
C ASP A 113 -0.33 -13.80 7.82
N VAL A 114 0.81 -13.30 8.28
CA VAL A 114 0.92 -12.39 9.43
C VAL A 114 0.75 -10.93 9.02
N LEU A 115 0.85 -10.61 7.74
CA LEU A 115 0.75 -9.23 7.27
C LEU A 115 -0.72 -8.83 7.13
N PRO A 116 -1.11 -7.62 7.59
CA PRO A 116 -2.40 -7.05 7.26
C PRO A 116 -2.60 -6.97 5.74
N VAL A 117 -3.85 -7.14 5.28
CA VAL A 117 -4.22 -7.08 3.86
C VAL A 117 -3.69 -5.81 3.20
N GLN A 118 -3.84 -4.66 3.87
CA GLN A 118 -3.33 -3.37 3.40
C GLN A 118 -1.83 -3.41 3.06
N CYS A 119 -1.02 -4.13 3.83
CA CYS A 119 0.42 -4.25 3.58
C CYS A 119 0.67 -5.08 2.32
N LEU A 120 -0.02 -6.23 2.19
CA LEU A 120 0.09 -7.11 1.03
C LEU A 120 -0.21 -6.33 -0.26
N CYS A 121 -1.26 -5.50 -0.23
CA CYS A 121 -1.63 -4.69 -1.38
C CYS A 121 -0.63 -3.54 -1.65
N GLU A 122 -0.11 -2.85 -0.63
CA GLU A 122 0.95 -1.83 -0.82
C GLU A 122 2.23 -2.44 -1.41
N PHE A 123 2.64 -3.62 -0.95
CA PHE A 123 3.80 -4.33 -1.49
C PHE A 123 3.63 -4.65 -2.98
N LEU A 124 2.45 -5.15 -3.36
CA LEU A 124 2.14 -5.43 -4.76
C LEU A 124 2.22 -4.16 -5.62
N LEU A 125 1.67 -3.03 -5.14
CA LEU A 125 1.63 -1.78 -5.88
C LEU A 125 2.98 -1.07 -5.99
N HIS A 126 3.80 -1.08 -4.92
CA HIS A 126 5.12 -0.45 -4.92
C HIS A 126 6.06 -1.15 -5.90
N ASP A 127 6.00 -2.48 -6.00
CA ASP A 127 6.79 -3.22 -6.98
C ASP A 127 6.29 -2.98 -8.41
N ALA A 128 4.96 -2.92 -8.61
CA ALA A 128 4.38 -2.63 -9.92
C ALA A 128 4.67 -1.21 -10.44
N ALA A 129 4.94 -0.26 -9.54
CA ALA A 129 5.34 1.11 -9.88
C ALA A 129 6.79 1.20 -10.35
N ASP A 130 7.69 0.38 -9.78
CA ASP A 130 9.11 0.37 -10.15
C ASP A 130 9.39 -0.40 -11.45
N ASP A 131 8.49 -1.28 -11.90
CA ASP A 131 8.57 -1.95 -13.22
C ASP A 131 8.30 -1.00 -14.41
N SER A 132 8.04 0.29 -14.15
CA SER A 132 7.86 1.31 -15.20
C SER A 132 9.17 1.92 -15.73
N PHE A 133 10.31 1.47 -15.21
CA PHE A 133 11.62 1.80 -15.79
C PHE A 133 11.98 0.79 -16.91
N PRO A 134 12.25 1.25 -18.14
CA PRO A 134 12.33 0.40 -19.33
C PRO A 134 13.46 -0.63 -19.27
N GLU A 135 13.20 -1.77 -19.90
CA GLU A 135 14.09 -2.92 -20.11
C GLU A 135 15.32 -2.64 -21.00
N ASP A 136 15.74 -1.38 -21.14
CA ASP A 136 16.72 -0.96 -22.16
C ASP A 136 18.19 -1.17 -21.77
N ASP A 137 18.49 -1.70 -20.58
CA ASP A 137 19.88 -1.92 -20.10
C ASP A 137 20.20 -3.40 -19.81
N GLU A 138 19.64 -4.36 -20.54
CA GLU A 138 19.98 -5.79 -20.36
C GLU A 138 21.46 -6.12 -20.62
N GLU A 139 22.17 -5.29 -21.40
CA GLU A 139 23.57 -5.52 -21.80
C GLU A 139 24.62 -5.08 -20.76
N GLY A 140 24.22 -4.45 -19.65
CA GLY A 140 25.15 -3.91 -18.63
C GLY A 140 25.00 -4.45 -17.21
N GLU A 141 23.95 -5.23 -16.90
CA GLU A 141 23.63 -5.59 -15.52
C GLU A 141 24.64 -6.56 -14.87
N SER A 142 25.16 -6.17 -13.71
CA SER A 142 26.00 -7.04 -12.89
C SER A 142 25.23 -8.27 -12.41
N LYS A 143 25.93 -9.41 -12.22
CA LYS A 143 25.34 -10.65 -11.66
C LYS A 143 24.59 -10.41 -10.35
N GLU A 144 25.04 -9.44 -9.55
CA GLU A 144 24.39 -9.07 -8.28
C GLU A 144 23.04 -8.37 -8.49
N GLN A 145 22.91 -7.54 -9.53
CA GLN A 145 21.65 -6.86 -9.86
C GLN A 145 20.60 -7.86 -10.37
N LYS A 146 21.01 -8.80 -11.23
CA LYS A 146 20.12 -9.88 -11.72
C LYS A 146 19.62 -10.76 -10.57
N ALA A 147 20.46 -11.06 -9.58
CA ALA A 147 20.05 -11.83 -8.41
C ALA A 147 19.00 -11.09 -7.55
N LYS A 148 19.19 -9.78 -7.32
CA LYS A 148 18.23 -8.95 -6.58
C LYS A 148 16.90 -8.81 -7.32
N LYS A 149 16.92 -8.61 -8.64
CA LYS A 149 15.70 -8.55 -9.49
C LYS A 149 14.89 -9.84 -9.40
N ARG A 150 15.55 -11.00 -9.53
CA ARG A 150 14.90 -12.32 -9.38
C ARG A 150 14.30 -12.54 -7.99
N GLN A 151 15.03 -12.16 -6.94
CA GLN A 151 14.53 -12.29 -5.56
C GLN A 151 13.28 -11.42 -5.33
N ARG A 152 13.24 -10.21 -5.91
CA ARG A 152 12.09 -9.31 -5.86
C ARG A 152 10.88 -9.91 -6.58
N GLN A 153 11.05 -10.35 -7.82
CA GLN A 153 9.99 -10.99 -8.61
C GLN A 153 9.42 -12.23 -7.92
N GLN A 154 10.27 -13.07 -7.32
CA GLN A 154 9.81 -14.24 -6.56
C GLN A 154 8.91 -13.83 -5.39
N LYS A 155 9.24 -12.75 -4.67
CA LYS A 155 8.41 -12.24 -3.56
C LYS A 155 7.12 -11.62 -4.05
N GLN A 156 7.16 -10.85 -5.13
CA GLN A 156 5.96 -10.32 -5.77
C GLN A 156 4.98 -11.45 -6.13
N ARG A 157 5.48 -12.56 -6.70
CA ARG A 157 4.68 -13.76 -6.96
C ARG A 157 4.08 -14.36 -5.68
N GLN A 158 4.80 -14.35 -4.56
CA GLN A 158 4.27 -14.84 -3.27
C GLN A 158 3.18 -13.91 -2.70
N PHE A 159 3.37 -12.59 -2.74
CA PHE A 159 2.36 -11.61 -2.31
C PHE A 159 1.10 -11.73 -3.17
N LEU A 160 1.28 -11.82 -4.49
CA LEU A 160 0.19 -11.98 -5.44
C LEU A 160 -0.58 -13.28 -5.18
N GLY A 161 0.12 -14.41 -5.06
CA GLY A 161 -0.51 -15.69 -4.76
C GLY A 161 -1.30 -15.66 -3.45
N ARG A 162 -0.78 -14.97 -2.42
CA ARG A 162 -1.50 -14.80 -1.16
C ARG A 162 -2.77 -13.95 -1.32
N LEU A 163 -2.73 -12.86 -2.07
CA LEU A 163 -3.91 -12.02 -2.33
C LEU A 163 -4.95 -12.78 -3.16
N GLN A 164 -4.51 -13.54 -4.16
CA GLN A 164 -5.36 -14.44 -4.95
C GLN A 164 -6.02 -15.50 -4.07
N ASP A 165 -5.28 -16.13 -3.13
CA ASP A 165 -5.85 -17.08 -2.18
C ASP A 165 -6.95 -16.46 -1.28
N LEU A 166 -6.84 -15.17 -0.94
CA LEU A 166 -7.86 -14.44 -0.15
C LEU A 166 -9.11 -14.07 -0.95
N LEU A 167 -9.04 -14.09 -2.28
CA LEU A 167 -10.15 -13.74 -3.18
C LEU A 167 -10.79 -14.96 -3.83
N LEU A 168 -9.96 -15.88 -4.34
CA LEU A 168 -10.32 -17.02 -5.19
C LEU A 168 -10.19 -18.36 -4.44
N GLY A 169 -9.47 -18.39 -3.33
CA GLY A 169 -9.16 -19.61 -2.61
C GLY A 169 -10.36 -20.20 -1.86
N SER A 170 -10.32 -21.50 -1.62
CA SER A 170 -11.35 -22.23 -0.85
C SER A 170 -11.52 -21.78 0.60
N LYS A 171 -10.60 -20.96 1.11
CA LYS A 171 -10.62 -20.39 2.46
C LYS A 171 -10.91 -18.88 2.47
N ALA A 172 -11.28 -18.31 1.32
CA ALA A 172 -11.69 -16.91 1.25
C ALA A 172 -12.88 -16.67 2.19
N ASP A 173 -12.82 -15.59 2.96
CA ASP A 173 -13.87 -15.16 3.86
C ASP A 173 -14.31 -13.75 3.49
N GLU A 174 -15.56 -13.43 3.82
CA GLU A 174 -16.20 -12.17 3.43
C GLU A 174 -15.40 -10.94 3.87
N GLN A 175 -14.84 -10.97 5.09
CA GLN A 175 -14.11 -9.82 5.61
C GLN A 175 -12.82 -9.59 4.83
N THR A 176 -11.99 -10.63 4.65
CA THR A 176 -10.71 -10.46 3.96
C THR A 176 -10.89 -10.17 2.48
N THR A 177 -11.88 -10.77 1.81
CA THR A 177 -12.23 -10.44 0.43
C THR A 177 -12.66 -8.98 0.30
N CYS A 178 -13.50 -8.48 1.22
CA CYS A 178 -13.89 -7.08 1.24
C CYS A 178 -12.69 -6.16 1.45
N GLU A 179 -11.81 -6.47 2.41
CA GLU A 179 -10.61 -5.66 2.70
C GLU A 179 -9.66 -5.55 1.49
N VAL A 180 -9.45 -6.65 0.76
CA VAL A 180 -8.58 -6.64 -0.44
C VAL A 180 -9.17 -5.74 -1.52
N LEU A 181 -10.46 -5.93 -1.86
CA LEU A 181 -11.09 -5.17 -2.93
C LEU A 181 -11.29 -3.70 -2.55
N ASP A 182 -11.77 -3.42 -1.34
CA ASP A 182 -11.95 -2.07 -0.81
C ASP A 182 -10.67 -1.23 -0.93
N TYR A 183 -9.52 -1.84 -0.63
CA TYR A 183 -8.24 -1.18 -0.74
C TYR A 183 -7.93 -0.68 -2.15
N PHE A 184 -8.14 -1.49 -3.19
CA PHE A 184 -7.88 -1.10 -4.57
C PHE A 184 -9.00 -0.22 -5.13
N LEU A 185 -10.26 -0.56 -4.87
CA LEU A 185 -11.43 0.15 -5.36
C LEU A 185 -11.46 1.61 -4.89
N ARG A 186 -11.12 1.89 -3.61
CA ARG A 186 -11.00 3.27 -3.11
C ARG A 186 -9.95 4.10 -3.85
N ARG A 187 -8.92 3.48 -4.43
CA ARG A 187 -7.88 4.19 -5.19
C ARG A 187 -8.32 4.55 -6.61
N LEU A 188 -9.40 3.95 -7.12
CA LEU A 188 -9.97 4.31 -8.43
C LEU A 188 -10.59 5.71 -8.44
N SER A 189 -10.96 6.27 -7.28
CA SER A 189 -11.42 7.66 -7.16
C SER A 189 -10.31 8.64 -6.73
N SER A 190 -9.03 8.21 -6.76
CA SER A 190 -7.92 9.10 -6.44
C SER A 190 -7.80 10.26 -7.44
N SER A 191 -7.46 11.45 -6.94
CA SER A 191 -7.11 12.60 -7.77
C SER A 191 -5.85 12.37 -8.62
N GLN A 192 -4.98 11.44 -8.21
CA GLN A 192 -3.75 11.12 -8.91
C GLN A 192 -4.01 10.03 -9.96
N VAL A 193 -3.83 10.35 -11.25
CA VAL A 193 -3.98 9.38 -12.37
C VAL A 193 -3.11 8.13 -12.15
N ALA A 194 -1.85 8.33 -11.75
CA ALA A 194 -0.92 7.22 -11.49
C ALA A 194 -1.43 6.26 -10.41
N SER A 195 -2.12 6.78 -9.37
CA SER A 195 -2.72 5.94 -8.32
C SER A 195 -3.86 5.08 -8.87
N ARG A 196 -4.70 5.64 -9.76
CA ARG A 196 -5.80 4.90 -10.39
C ARG A 196 -5.30 3.80 -11.31
N VAL A 197 -4.33 4.12 -12.16
CA VAL A 197 -3.70 3.15 -13.08
C VAL A 197 -3.05 2.00 -12.33
N LEU A 198 -2.30 2.30 -11.26
CA LEU A 198 -1.70 1.27 -10.40
C LEU A 198 -2.76 0.40 -9.73
N ALA A 199 -3.86 0.99 -9.25
CA ALA A 199 -4.96 0.25 -8.64
C ALA A 199 -5.66 -0.69 -9.64
N MET A 200 -5.92 -0.23 -10.87
CA MET A 200 -6.46 -1.06 -11.94
C MET A 200 -5.52 -2.23 -12.30
N LYS A 201 -4.22 -1.96 -12.44
CA LYS A 201 -3.21 -3.01 -12.67
C LYS A 201 -3.20 -4.01 -11.51
N GLY A 202 -3.28 -3.53 -10.27
CA GLY A 202 -3.38 -4.37 -9.07
C GLY A 202 -4.62 -5.27 -9.09
N LEU A 203 -5.80 -4.70 -9.38
CA LEU A 203 -7.06 -5.43 -9.52
C LEU A 203 -6.98 -6.51 -10.59
N SER A 204 -6.44 -6.18 -11.76
CA SER A 204 -6.23 -7.15 -12.84
C SER A 204 -5.33 -8.31 -12.42
N LEU A 205 -4.25 -8.06 -11.68
CA LEU A 205 -3.37 -9.12 -11.19
C LEU A 205 -4.06 -10.01 -10.15
N VAL A 206 -4.73 -9.44 -9.16
CA VAL A 206 -5.29 -10.22 -8.04
C VAL A 206 -6.56 -10.98 -8.42
N LEU A 207 -7.27 -10.56 -9.47
CA LEU A 207 -8.49 -11.21 -9.96
C LEU A 207 -8.23 -12.24 -11.06
N SER A 208 -7.12 -12.14 -11.80
CA SER A 208 -6.79 -13.11 -12.84
C SER A 208 -6.48 -14.49 -12.25
N ASP A 209 -7.16 -15.53 -12.74
CA ASP A 209 -6.86 -16.92 -12.41
C ASP A 209 -5.53 -17.34 -13.08
N GLY A 210 -4.46 -17.41 -12.28
CA GLY A 210 -3.10 -17.68 -12.73
C GLY A 210 -2.20 -16.46 -12.65
N GLY A 211 -1.50 -16.30 -11.52
CA GLY A 211 -0.51 -15.23 -11.33
C GLY A 211 0.58 -15.21 -12.41
N LEU A 212 1.19 -14.03 -12.62
CA LEU A 212 2.31 -13.68 -13.53
C LEU A 212 2.88 -14.88 -14.32
N LYS A 213 2.12 -15.40 -15.29
CA LYS A 213 2.63 -16.41 -16.21
C LYS A 213 3.56 -15.68 -17.17
N ASP A 214 4.84 -16.04 -17.15
CA ASP A 214 5.79 -15.70 -18.22
C ASP A 214 5.11 -16.03 -19.56
N GLY A 215 5.23 -15.12 -20.52
CA GLY A 215 4.41 -15.04 -21.73
C GLY A 215 4.56 -16.20 -22.70
N GLU A 216 4.12 -17.39 -22.32
CA GLU A 216 3.95 -18.53 -23.21
C GLU A 216 2.52 -19.09 -23.03
N GLU A 217 1.74 -18.87 -24.09
CA GLU A 217 0.58 -19.65 -24.50
C GLU A 217 -0.61 -19.69 -23.51
N ARG A 218 -1.50 -18.69 -23.64
CA ARG A 218 -2.93 -18.90 -23.35
C ARG A 218 -3.45 -19.95 -24.33
N ASP A 219 -3.38 -21.22 -23.96
CA ASP A 219 -4.35 -22.21 -24.46
C ASP A 219 -5.72 -21.74 -24.00
N GLN A 220 -6.50 -21.20 -24.94
CA GLN A 220 -7.85 -20.67 -24.72
C GLN A 220 -8.76 -21.81 -24.25
N PRO A 221 -9.29 -21.78 -23.01
CA PRO A 221 -10.48 -22.57 -22.70
C PRO A 221 -11.67 -21.86 -23.36
N MET A 222 -12.59 -22.66 -23.92
CA MET A 222 -13.78 -22.24 -24.67
C MET A 222 -14.43 -20.93 -24.17
N GLU A 223 -14.68 -20.05 -25.14
CA GLU A 223 -15.43 -18.80 -25.08
C GLU A 223 -16.70 -18.90 -24.22
N GLU A 224 -16.78 -18.11 -23.16
CA GLU A 224 -18.07 -17.65 -22.61
C GLU A 224 -18.35 -16.29 -23.25
N ASP A 225 -19.34 -16.28 -24.14
CA ASP A 225 -19.89 -15.12 -24.86
C ASP A 225 -20.20 -13.94 -23.91
N SER A 226 -19.29 -13.00 -23.83
CA SER A 226 -19.55 -11.65 -23.33
C SER A 226 -19.05 -10.68 -24.40
N ALA A 227 -19.92 -10.32 -25.35
CA ALA A 227 -19.62 -9.39 -26.43
C ALA A 227 -18.97 -8.07 -25.94
N ASP A 228 -19.32 -7.64 -24.71
CA ASP A 228 -18.76 -6.44 -24.08
C ASP A 228 -17.30 -6.60 -23.62
N ALA A 229 -16.87 -7.82 -23.29
CA ALA A 229 -15.48 -8.10 -22.89
C ALA A 229 -14.54 -8.14 -24.10
N GLU A 230 -15.04 -8.53 -25.27
CA GLU A 230 -14.31 -8.45 -26.55
C GLU A 230 -14.10 -6.99 -27.00
N LEU A 231 -15.05 -6.11 -26.69
CA LEU A 231 -14.97 -4.67 -27.01
C LEU A 231 -13.98 -3.92 -26.11
N LEU A 232 -13.76 -4.40 -24.88
CA LEU A 232 -12.93 -3.75 -23.87
C LEU A 232 -11.94 -4.74 -23.22
N PRO A 233 -10.97 -5.30 -23.98
CA PRO A 233 -10.09 -6.36 -23.50
C PRO A 233 -9.22 -5.95 -22.30
N GLY A 234 -8.91 -4.66 -22.15
CA GLY A 234 -8.19 -4.13 -20.99
C GLY A 234 -8.97 -4.14 -19.66
N TYR A 235 -10.27 -4.46 -19.71
CA TYR A 235 -11.18 -4.43 -18.55
C TYR A 235 -11.76 -5.80 -18.21
N GLN A 236 -11.11 -6.88 -18.68
CA GLN A 236 -11.44 -8.26 -18.33
C GLN A 236 -11.57 -8.46 -16.81
N TRP A 237 -10.69 -7.82 -16.04
CA TRP A 237 -10.72 -7.88 -14.57
C TRP A 237 -12.07 -7.45 -13.97
N LEU A 238 -12.73 -6.46 -14.58
CA LEU A 238 -13.98 -5.89 -14.08
C LEU A 238 -15.20 -6.59 -14.68
N LEU A 239 -15.18 -6.81 -15.99
CA LEU A 239 -16.34 -7.29 -16.74
C LEU A 239 -16.47 -8.83 -16.72
N GLN A 240 -15.37 -9.54 -16.46
CA GLN A 240 -15.36 -11.01 -16.48
C GLN A 240 -14.83 -11.63 -15.19
N ASP A 241 -13.68 -11.18 -14.69
CA ASP A 241 -13.03 -11.87 -13.55
C ASP A 241 -13.70 -11.53 -12.22
N LEU A 242 -14.06 -10.27 -11.97
CA LEU A 242 -14.72 -9.85 -10.74
C LEU A 242 -16.08 -10.56 -10.51
N PRO A 243 -17.00 -10.66 -11.51
CA PRO A 243 -18.24 -11.41 -11.34
C PRO A 243 -18.06 -12.91 -11.06
N LYS A 244 -16.90 -13.48 -11.38
CA LYS A 244 -16.57 -14.90 -11.14
C LYS A 244 -16.07 -15.18 -9.72
N LEU A 245 -15.90 -14.14 -8.88
CA LEU A 245 -15.47 -14.32 -7.50
C LEU A 245 -16.45 -15.20 -6.69
N PRO A 246 -15.95 -16.12 -5.85
CA PRO A 246 -16.80 -16.95 -4.97
C PRO A 246 -17.73 -16.13 -4.06
N LEU A 247 -17.27 -14.96 -3.59
CA LEU A 247 -18.01 -14.05 -2.72
C LEU A 247 -18.47 -12.78 -3.44
N PHE A 248 -18.78 -12.89 -4.74
CA PHE A 248 -19.18 -11.75 -5.57
C PHE A 248 -20.34 -10.94 -4.97
N ASP A 249 -21.38 -11.61 -4.44
CA ASP A 249 -22.55 -10.94 -3.90
C ASP A 249 -22.22 -10.03 -2.71
N SER A 250 -21.26 -10.42 -1.87
CA SER A 250 -20.79 -9.61 -0.73
C SER A 250 -20.07 -8.33 -1.17
N VAL A 251 -19.43 -8.34 -2.34
CA VAL A 251 -18.57 -7.24 -2.80
C VAL A 251 -19.19 -6.40 -3.91
N ARG A 252 -20.29 -6.87 -4.50
CA ARG A 252 -21.03 -6.21 -5.59
C ARG A 252 -21.42 -4.78 -5.24
N GLY A 253 -22.11 -4.58 -4.12
CA GLY A 253 -22.58 -3.25 -3.69
C GLY A 253 -21.44 -2.26 -3.45
N MET A 254 -20.40 -2.70 -2.73
CA MET A 254 -19.18 -1.92 -2.50
C MET A 254 -18.50 -1.53 -3.82
N THR A 255 -18.43 -2.47 -4.77
CA THR A 255 -17.86 -2.21 -6.10
C THR A 255 -18.67 -1.15 -6.83
N SER A 256 -20.00 -1.28 -6.88
CA SER A 256 -20.86 -0.29 -7.53
C SER A 256 -20.66 1.12 -6.96
N THR A 257 -20.64 1.26 -5.63
CA THR A 257 -20.40 2.55 -4.97
C THR A 257 -19.02 3.12 -5.33
N ALA A 258 -17.97 2.29 -5.33
CA ALA A 258 -16.62 2.75 -5.67
C ALA A 258 -16.53 3.22 -7.13
N LEU A 259 -17.17 2.51 -8.06
CA LEU A 259 -17.20 2.87 -9.47
C LEU A 259 -18.01 4.15 -9.73
N GLN A 260 -19.14 4.33 -9.05
CA GLN A 260 -19.92 5.59 -9.09
C GLN A 260 -19.10 6.80 -8.63
N GLN A 261 -18.18 6.61 -7.68
CA GLN A 261 -17.25 7.67 -7.30
C GLN A 261 -16.13 7.84 -8.33
N ALA A 262 -15.63 6.74 -8.90
CA ALA A 262 -14.53 6.76 -9.85
C ALA A 262 -14.90 7.41 -11.19
N ILE A 263 -16.13 7.24 -11.70
CA ILE A 263 -16.58 7.86 -12.96
C ILE A 263 -16.48 9.39 -12.95
N HIS A 264 -16.55 10.03 -11.78
CA HIS A 264 -16.42 11.49 -11.66
C HIS A 264 -14.96 11.97 -11.72
N MET A 265 -14.01 11.08 -11.42
CA MET A 265 -12.58 11.38 -11.36
C MET A 265 -11.81 10.89 -12.60
N GLU A 266 -12.30 9.84 -13.25
CA GLU A 266 -11.62 9.21 -14.38
C GLU A 266 -11.71 10.07 -15.65
N THR A 267 -10.65 10.13 -16.45
CA THR A 267 -10.56 10.93 -17.67
C THR A 267 -10.55 10.09 -18.94
N ASP A 268 -10.25 8.79 -18.84
CA ASP A 268 -10.23 7.87 -19.97
C ASP A 268 -11.66 7.39 -20.35
N PRO A 269 -12.14 7.64 -21.59
CA PRO A 269 -13.46 7.22 -22.03
C PRO A 269 -13.68 5.70 -21.99
N GLN A 270 -12.65 4.89 -22.30
CA GLN A 270 -12.78 3.43 -22.28
C GLN A 270 -12.99 2.91 -20.86
N THR A 271 -12.27 3.46 -19.88
CA THR A 271 -12.44 3.16 -18.46
C THR A 271 -13.85 3.48 -18.00
N ILE A 272 -14.35 4.67 -18.36
CA ILE A 272 -15.72 5.09 -18.01
C ILE A 272 -16.75 4.16 -18.65
N SER A 273 -16.59 3.79 -19.93
CA SER A 273 -17.46 2.82 -20.58
C SER A 273 -17.49 1.48 -19.85
N ALA A 274 -16.33 0.95 -19.44
CA ALA A 274 -16.26 -0.29 -18.66
C ALA A 274 -17.00 -0.17 -17.32
N TYR A 275 -16.85 0.95 -16.62
CA TYR A 275 -17.56 1.19 -15.35
C TYR A 275 -19.07 1.25 -15.56
N LEU A 276 -19.54 1.91 -16.62
CA LEU A 276 -20.96 2.00 -16.94
C LEU A 276 -21.56 0.64 -17.33
N ILE A 277 -20.85 -0.18 -18.12
CA ILE A 277 -21.28 -1.54 -18.47
C ILE A 277 -21.46 -2.36 -17.19
N TYR A 278 -20.44 -2.40 -16.32
CA TYR A 278 -20.54 -3.10 -15.03
C TYR A 278 -21.74 -2.61 -14.19
N LEU A 279 -21.88 -1.29 -14.04
CA LEU A 279 -22.98 -0.70 -13.25
C LEU A 279 -24.35 -1.05 -13.83
N SER A 280 -24.48 -1.11 -15.16
CA SER A 280 -25.74 -1.49 -15.81
C SER A 280 -26.15 -2.94 -15.56
N GLN A 281 -25.17 -3.83 -15.37
CA GLN A 281 -25.39 -5.26 -15.18
C GLN A 281 -25.52 -5.66 -13.70
N HIS A 282 -24.80 -4.95 -12.81
CA HIS A 282 -24.58 -5.39 -11.44
C HIS A 282 -24.94 -4.38 -10.35
N ALA A 283 -25.28 -3.13 -10.67
CA ALA A 283 -25.72 -2.20 -9.62
C ALA A 283 -26.99 -2.71 -8.92
N PRO A 284 -27.14 -2.52 -7.60
CA PRO A 284 -28.33 -2.96 -6.87
C PRO A 284 -29.56 -2.11 -7.28
N VAL A 285 -30.29 -2.57 -8.29
CA VAL A 285 -31.52 -1.91 -8.81
C VAL A 285 -32.69 -2.03 -7.82
N GLU A 286 -32.63 -2.98 -6.90
CA GLU A 286 -33.68 -3.26 -5.91
C GLU A 286 -33.85 -2.13 -4.88
N GLU A 287 -32.80 -1.32 -4.68
CA GLU A 287 -32.84 -0.15 -3.81
C GLU A 287 -33.13 1.13 -4.62
N GLN A 288 -34.37 1.61 -4.55
CA GLN A 288 -34.82 2.80 -5.29
C GLN A 288 -33.93 4.03 -5.06
N ALA A 289 -33.38 4.20 -3.86
CA ALA A 289 -32.47 5.29 -3.54
C ALA A 289 -31.15 5.17 -4.32
N ALA A 290 -30.51 4.01 -4.29
CA ALA A 290 -29.26 3.75 -5.01
C ALA A 290 -29.44 3.86 -6.53
N HIS A 291 -30.57 3.42 -7.06
CA HIS A 291 -30.91 3.58 -8.48
C HIS A 291 -31.07 5.07 -8.87
N ASN A 292 -31.71 5.88 -8.02
CA ASN A 292 -31.85 7.31 -8.27
C ASN A 292 -30.50 8.03 -8.23
N ASP A 293 -29.62 7.66 -7.30
CA ASP A 293 -28.27 8.23 -7.19
C ASP A 293 -27.44 7.90 -8.44
N LEU A 294 -27.48 6.63 -8.90
CA LEU A 294 -26.84 6.24 -10.16
C LEU A 294 -27.35 7.05 -11.37
N ALA A 295 -28.67 7.23 -11.47
CA ALA A 295 -29.27 8.01 -12.55
C ALA A 295 -28.81 9.48 -12.50
N LEU A 296 -28.71 10.07 -11.31
CA LEU A 296 -28.21 11.42 -11.11
C LEU A 296 -26.72 11.53 -11.49
N ASP A 297 -25.92 10.55 -11.12
CA ASP A 297 -24.49 10.50 -11.45
C ASP A 297 -24.26 10.38 -12.96
N ILE A 298 -25.02 9.53 -13.65
CA ILE A 298 -24.98 9.42 -15.12
C ILE A 298 -25.44 10.75 -15.76
N ALA A 299 -26.49 11.38 -15.24
CA ALA A 299 -26.96 12.67 -15.76
C ALA A 299 -25.88 13.76 -15.60
N ARG A 300 -25.20 13.82 -14.45
CA ARG A 300 -24.06 14.73 -14.23
C ARG A 300 -22.92 14.44 -15.21
N LEU A 301 -22.57 13.18 -15.41
CA LEU A 301 -21.54 12.78 -16.36
C LEU A 301 -21.87 13.25 -17.79
N ILE A 302 -23.12 13.09 -18.24
CA ILE A 302 -23.59 13.55 -19.56
C ILE A 302 -23.51 15.08 -19.69
N VAL A 303 -23.97 15.81 -18.68
CA VAL A 303 -24.07 17.28 -18.74
C VAL A 303 -22.71 17.95 -18.55
N GLU A 304 -21.97 17.54 -17.52
CA GLU A 304 -20.74 18.22 -17.09
C GLU A 304 -19.51 17.71 -17.85
N ARG A 305 -19.55 16.50 -18.42
CA ARG A 305 -18.40 15.84 -19.06
C ARG A 305 -18.72 15.40 -20.50
N SER A 306 -19.46 16.23 -21.21
CA SER A 306 -19.96 15.97 -22.57
C SER A 306 -18.89 15.55 -23.57
N THR A 307 -17.67 16.11 -23.52
CA THR A 307 -16.54 15.71 -24.40
C THR A 307 -16.16 14.24 -24.25
N ILE A 308 -16.14 13.74 -23.02
CA ILE A 308 -15.82 12.34 -22.72
C ILE A 308 -16.98 11.45 -23.14
N MET A 309 -18.21 11.86 -22.85
CA MET A 309 -19.41 11.09 -23.22
C MET A 309 -19.59 10.97 -24.73
N ASN A 310 -19.28 12.02 -25.50
CA ASN A 310 -19.26 11.96 -26.97
C ASN A 310 -18.19 11.00 -27.51
N SER A 311 -17.15 10.71 -26.72
CA SER A 311 -16.11 9.74 -27.07
C SER A 311 -16.52 8.31 -26.71
N CYS A 312 -17.30 8.12 -25.64
CA CYS A 312 -17.91 6.83 -25.27
C CYS A 312 -19.02 6.42 -26.24
N PHE A 313 -19.78 7.39 -26.75
CA PHE A 313 -20.87 7.22 -27.69
C PHE A 313 -20.64 8.11 -28.91
N PRO A 314 -19.71 7.74 -29.83
CA PRO A 314 -19.52 8.50 -31.05
C PRO A 314 -20.86 8.54 -31.81
N ASN A 315 -21.37 9.74 -32.06
CA ASN A 315 -22.61 9.94 -32.80
C ASN A 315 -22.56 9.14 -34.11
N THR A 316 -23.39 8.11 -34.23
CA THR A 316 -23.77 7.49 -35.50
C THR A 316 -24.63 8.44 -36.31
#